data_AF-A0A1G7U0C1-F1
#
_entry.id   AF-A0A1G7U0C1-F1
#
_cell.length_a   1.000
_cell.length_b   1.000
_cell.length_c   1.000
_cell.angle_alpha   90.00
_cell.angle_beta   90.00
_cell.angle_gamma   90.00
#
_symmetry.space_group_name_H-M   'P 1'
#
loop_
_entity.id
_entity.type
_entity.pdbx_description
1 polymer ?
#
loop_
_entity_poly.entity_id
_entity_poly.type
_entity_poly.pdbx_seq_one_letter_code
_entity_poly.pdbx_strand_id
1 'polypeptide(L)'
;MSDQLHPMAPHHLPFYLAPGSGTDTLMVVMGIFLIGTVLWVGTLYWKLHSLPERMAHKSQKLQFEFVAVLGLISLFTHMHIFWIAGLLLALIDLPDFGTPLRSIAGSVEKIAEATPAGNGEEIPTDAAATPPPAEKPGSAKEKEPSHA
;
A
#
# COMPACT_ATOMS: atom_id res chain seq x y z
N MET A 1 21.20 39.11 -56.99
CA MET A 1 22.39 38.54 -57.65
C MET A 1 22.17 37.05 -57.73
N SER A 2 22.03 36.52 -58.94
CA SER A 2 21.74 35.11 -59.17
C SER A 2 22.96 34.29 -58.75
N ASP A 3 22.80 33.42 -57.75
CA ASP A 3 23.78 32.38 -57.43
C ASP A 3 23.93 31.49 -58.67
N GLN A 4 24.96 31.76 -59.48
CA GLN A 4 25.38 30.84 -60.52
C GLN A 4 25.95 29.60 -59.82
N LEU A 5 25.10 28.61 -59.61
CA LEU A 5 25.51 27.28 -59.22
C LEU A 5 26.61 26.81 -60.18
N HIS A 6 27.69 26.27 -59.61
CA HIS A 6 28.81 25.73 -60.37
C HIS A 6 28.29 24.80 -61.48
N PRO A 7 28.83 24.84 -62.72
CA PRO A 7 28.32 24.03 -63.84
C PRO A 7 28.45 22.52 -63.63
N MET A 8 29.21 22.07 -62.62
CA MET A 8 29.28 20.67 -62.18
C MET A 8 28.48 20.39 -60.89
N ALA A 9 27.73 21.36 -60.38
CA ALA A 9 26.86 21.16 -59.22
C ALA A 9 25.70 20.23 -59.62
N PRO A 10 25.42 19.17 -58.84
CA PRO A 10 24.29 18.30 -59.10
C PRO A 10 22.98 19.12 -59.14
N HIS A 11 22.23 19.00 -60.22
CA HIS A 11 20.97 19.74 -60.40
C HIS A 11 19.85 19.29 -59.45
N HIS A 12 20.03 18.17 -58.73
CA HIS A 12 19.12 17.72 -57.68
C HIS A 12 19.92 17.29 -56.45
N LEU A 13 19.62 17.90 -55.31
CA LEU A 13 20.09 17.42 -54.01
C LEU A 13 19.08 16.38 -53.50
N PRO A 14 19.53 15.24 -52.94
CA PRO A 14 18.63 14.31 -52.26
C PRO A 14 17.84 14.99 -51.15
N PHE A 15 16.60 14.56 -50.91
CA PHE A 15 15.69 15.19 -49.95
C PHE A 15 16.20 15.22 -48.50
N TYR A 16 17.14 14.33 -48.16
CA TYR A 16 17.70 14.21 -46.82
C TYR A 16 18.94 15.08 -46.56
N LEU A 17 19.39 15.86 -47.55
CA LEU A 17 20.48 16.82 -47.40
C LEU A 17 19.94 18.25 -47.36
N ALA A 18 20.51 19.06 -46.45
CA ALA A 18 20.18 20.47 -46.34
C ALA A 18 20.69 21.25 -47.58
N PRO A 19 19.85 22.06 -48.23
CA PRO A 19 20.30 22.96 -49.28
C PRO A 19 21.07 24.15 -48.69
N GLY A 20 22.18 24.56 -49.33
CA GLY A 20 23.04 25.66 -48.84
C GLY A 20 22.37 27.04 -48.79
N SER A 21 21.23 27.20 -49.47
CA SER A 21 20.47 28.47 -49.57
C SER A 21 19.11 28.42 -48.85
N GLY A 22 18.80 27.37 -48.08
CA GLY A 22 17.45 27.13 -47.56
C GLY A 22 17.40 26.41 -46.21
N THR A 23 16.18 26.18 -45.72
CA THR A 23 15.93 25.53 -44.43
C THR A 23 16.12 24.01 -44.54
N ASP A 24 16.94 23.44 -43.64
CA ASP A 24 17.05 21.99 -43.49
C ASP A 24 15.75 21.41 -42.94
N THR A 25 14.96 20.80 -43.82
CA THR A 25 13.65 20.22 -43.47
C THR A 25 13.80 19.04 -42.52
N LEU A 26 14.86 18.23 -42.65
CA LEU A 26 15.07 17.11 -41.73
C LEU A 26 15.47 17.58 -40.34
N MET A 27 16.30 18.63 -40.24
CA MET A 27 16.61 19.25 -38.96
C MET A 27 15.35 19.76 -38.26
N VAL A 28 14.45 20.41 -38.99
CA VAL A 28 13.17 20.89 -38.43
C VAL A 28 12.29 19.73 -37.97
N VAL A 29 12.12 18.69 -38.81
CA VAL A 29 11.34 17.50 -38.45
C VAL A 29 11.92 16.80 -37.23
N MET A 30 13.25 16.64 -37.14
CA MET A 30 13.90 16.07 -35.96
C MET A 30 13.78 16.95 -34.73
N GLY A 31 13.83 18.28 -34.88
CA GLY A 31 13.57 19.20 -33.78
C GLY A 31 12.17 18.99 -33.20
N ILE A 32 11.15 18.94 -34.05
CA ILE A 32 9.76 18.68 -33.63
C ILE A 32 9.62 17.29 -33.01
N PHE A 33 10.20 16.27 -33.64
CA PHE A 33 10.18 14.90 -33.13
C PHE A 33 10.85 14.78 -31.76
N LEU A 34 12.00 15.42 -31.57
CA LEU A 34 12.72 15.44 -30.29
C LEU A 34 11.87 16.11 -29.22
N ILE A 35 11.29 17.28 -29.50
CA ILE A 35 10.41 17.98 -28.57
C ILE A 35 9.22 17.09 -28.20
N GLY A 36 8.54 16.50 -29.19
CA GLY A 36 7.44 15.57 -28.96
C GLY A 36 7.83 14.37 -28.11
N THR A 37 8.99 13.78 -28.38
CA THR A 37 9.53 12.63 -27.63
C THR A 37 9.85 13.02 -26.18
N VAL A 38 10.50 14.15 -25.96
CA VAL A 38 10.83 14.63 -24.61
C VAL A 38 9.56 14.89 -23.80
N LEU A 39 8.55 15.55 -24.38
CA LEU A 39 7.28 15.77 -23.72
C LEU A 39 6.55 14.44 -23.43
N TRP A 40 6.57 13.50 -24.36
CA TRP A 40 5.98 12.19 -24.19
C TRP A 40 6.66 11.36 -23.10
N VAL A 41 8.00 11.26 -23.11
CA VAL A 41 8.77 10.56 -22.07
C VAL A 41 8.63 11.27 -20.73
N GLY A 42 8.67 12.60 -20.70
CA GLY A 42 8.51 13.39 -19.47
C GLY A 42 7.15 13.18 -18.81
N THR A 43 6.07 13.19 -19.59
CA THR A 43 4.72 12.89 -19.08
C THR A 43 4.60 11.44 -18.63
N LEU A 44 5.20 10.49 -19.34
CA LEU A 44 5.25 9.09 -18.93
C LEU A 44 6.00 8.92 -17.61
N TYR A 45 7.13 9.60 -17.44
CA TYR A 45 7.93 9.59 -16.22
C TYR A 45 7.12 10.07 -15.01
N TRP A 46 6.44 11.22 -15.10
CA TRP A 46 5.58 11.71 -14.02
C TRP A 46 4.40 10.75 -13.73
N LYS A 47 3.85 10.12 -14.77
CA LYS A 47 2.77 9.13 -14.63
C LYS A 47 3.22 7.84 -13.96
N LEU A 48 4.47 7.41 -14.17
CA LEU A 48 5.07 6.27 -13.47
C LEU A 48 5.48 6.65 -12.05
N HIS A 49 5.93 7.88 -11.82
CA HIS A 49 6.31 8.31 -10.48
C HIS A 49 5.12 8.37 -9.52
N SER A 50 3.93 8.73 -10.04
CA SER A 50 2.65 8.75 -9.31
C SER A 50 1.91 7.40 -9.28
N LEU A 51 2.42 6.34 -9.93
CA LEU A 51 1.82 5.00 -9.89
C LEU A 51 1.69 4.42 -8.48
N PRO A 52 2.73 4.44 -7.65
CA PRO A 52 2.69 3.84 -6.32
C PRO A 52 1.57 4.43 -5.46
N GLU A 53 1.40 5.75 -5.49
CA GLU A 53 0.34 6.46 -4.76
C GLU A 53 -1.06 5.99 -5.18
N ARG A 54 -1.36 5.99 -6.49
CA ARG A 54 -2.69 5.60 -6.99
C ARG A 54 -3.03 4.13 -6.77
N MET A 55 -2.03 3.25 -6.70
CA MET A 55 -2.23 1.82 -6.46
C MET A 55 -2.46 1.54 -4.97
N ALA A 56 -1.72 2.21 -4.09
CA ALA A 56 -1.87 2.01 -2.66
C ALA A 56 -3.21 2.56 -2.11
N HIS A 57 -3.86 3.48 -2.82
CA HIS A 57 -5.22 3.94 -2.49
C HIS A 57 -6.30 2.84 -2.53
N LYS A 58 -6.11 1.75 -3.27
CA LYS A 58 -7.03 0.60 -3.26
C LYS A 58 -6.80 -0.34 -2.08
N SER A 59 -5.73 -0.12 -1.31
CA SER A 59 -5.32 -0.98 -0.21
C SER A 59 -5.56 -0.33 1.16
N GLN A 60 -5.13 -1.02 2.20
CA GLN A 60 -5.22 -0.61 3.60
C GLN A 60 -4.56 0.74 3.86
N LYS A 61 -5.12 1.49 4.82
CA LYS A 61 -4.70 2.86 5.18
C LYS A 61 -3.19 2.96 5.50
N LEU A 62 -2.63 1.93 6.12
CA LEU A 62 -1.20 1.84 6.44
C LEU A 62 -0.31 1.62 5.21
N GLN A 63 -0.73 0.77 4.25
CA GLN A 63 0.05 0.53 3.03
C GLN A 63 0.14 1.81 2.19
N PHE A 64 -0.95 2.57 2.10
CA PHE A 64 -0.95 3.89 1.49
C PHE A 64 0.04 4.85 2.15
N GLU A 65 0.02 4.96 3.48
CA GLU A 65 0.93 5.85 4.22
C GLU A 65 2.41 5.50 3.96
N PHE A 66 2.79 4.22 3.99
CA PHE A 66 4.16 3.81 3.69
C PHE A 66 4.57 4.11 2.25
N VAL A 67 3.72 3.78 1.27
CA VAL A 67 4.02 4.03 -0.15
C VAL A 67 4.14 5.53 -0.44
N ALA A 68 3.29 6.37 0.19
CA ALA A 68 3.36 7.82 0.06
C ALA A 68 4.65 8.40 0.66
N VAL A 69 5.06 7.93 1.85
CA VAL A 69 6.32 8.38 2.48
C VAL A 69 7.53 7.95 1.66
N LEU A 70 7.57 6.71 1.14
CA LEU A 70 8.65 6.24 0.28
C LEU A 70 8.76 7.06 -1.02
N GLY A 71 7.63 7.43 -1.62
CA GLY A 71 7.58 8.32 -2.78
C GLY A 71 8.13 9.71 -2.47
N LEU A 72 7.71 10.30 -1.34
CA LEU A 72 8.20 11.61 -0.89
C LEU A 72 9.72 11.60 -0.64
N ILE A 73 10.24 10.55 0.01
CA ILE A 73 11.68 10.38 0.22
C ILE A 73 12.40 10.24 -1.11
N SER A 74 11.86 9.44 -2.05
CA SER A 74 12.46 9.28 -3.38
C SER A 74 12.58 10.62 -4.12
N LEU A 75 11.55 11.46 -4.06
CA LEU A 75 11.53 12.76 -4.71
C LEU A 75 12.51 13.76 -4.06
N PHE A 76 12.54 13.80 -2.73
CA PHE A 76 13.44 14.69 -2.01
C PHE A 76 14.91 14.30 -2.20
N THR A 77 15.21 13.01 -2.13
CA THR A 77 16.59 12.49 -2.18
C THR A 77 17.09 12.20 -3.60
N HIS A 78 16.22 12.18 -4.61
CA HIS A 78 16.51 11.71 -5.96
C HIS A 78 17.01 10.25 -6.03
N MET A 79 16.82 9.47 -4.97
CA MET A 79 17.17 8.06 -4.94
C MET A 79 16.01 7.22 -5.49
N HIS A 80 16.22 6.62 -6.68
CA HIS A 80 15.20 5.80 -7.35
C HIS A 80 14.86 4.51 -6.60
N ILE A 81 15.75 4.03 -5.71
CA ILE A 81 15.51 2.80 -4.96
C ILE A 81 14.25 2.88 -4.09
N PHE A 82 13.95 4.05 -3.52
CA PHE A 82 12.76 4.25 -2.69
C PHE A 82 11.47 4.22 -3.53
N TRP A 83 11.50 4.78 -4.74
CA TRP A 83 10.38 4.67 -5.67
C TRP A 83 10.16 3.22 -6.13
N ILE A 84 11.23 2.49 -6.47
CA ILE A 84 11.15 1.07 -6.84
C ILE A 84 10.60 0.24 -5.67
N ALA A 85 11.08 0.47 -4.45
CA ALA A 85 10.58 -0.19 -3.25
C ALA A 85 9.09 0.13 -3.01
N GLY A 86 8.67 1.39 -3.17
CA GLY A 86 7.26 1.78 -3.07
C GLY A 86 6.39 1.13 -4.15
N LEU A 87 6.88 0.99 -5.37
CA LEU A 87 6.19 0.28 -6.46
C LEU A 87 6.04 -1.21 -6.15
N LEU A 88 7.11 -1.87 -5.70
CA LEU A 88 7.07 -3.28 -5.30
C LEU A 88 6.11 -3.49 -4.12
N LEU A 89 6.15 -2.60 -3.13
CA LEU A 89 5.26 -2.63 -1.97
C LEU A 89 3.80 -2.41 -2.37
N ALA A 90 3.51 -1.54 -3.34
CA ALA A 90 2.16 -1.31 -3.86
C ALA A 90 1.65 -2.45 -4.77
N LEU A 91 2.54 -3.28 -5.32
CA LEU A 91 2.18 -4.43 -6.16
C LEU A 91 1.78 -5.65 -5.33
N ILE A 92 2.27 -5.75 -4.09
CA ILE A 92 1.99 -6.85 -3.17
C ILE A 92 0.89 -6.40 -2.22
N ASP A 93 -0.18 -7.17 -2.13
CA ASP A 93 -1.23 -6.91 -1.15
C ASP A 93 -0.75 -7.36 0.25
N LEU A 94 -0.58 -6.40 1.15
CA LEU A 94 -0.27 -6.70 2.55
C LEU A 94 -1.57 -7.02 3.31
N PRO A 95 -1.61 -8.08 4.13
CA PRO A 95 -2.81 -8.40 4.89
C PRO A 95 -3.11 -7.34 5.95
N ASP A 96 -4.39 -7.19 6.28
CA ASP A 96 -4.85 -6.23 7.31
C ASP A 96 -4.53 -6.74 8.71
N PHE A 97 -3.43 -6.23 9.28
CA PHE A 97 -3.03 -6.52 10.64
C PHE A 97 -3.73 -5.63 11.69
N GLY A 98 -4.39 -4.55 11.28
CA GLY A 98 -5.04 -3.60 12.20
C GLY A 98 -6.35 -4.14 12.75
N THR A 99 -7.19 -4.72 11.88
CA THR A 99 -8.50 -5.26 12.27
C THR A 99 -8.40 -6.36 13.34
N PRO A 100 -7.51 -7.37 13.23
CA PRO A 100 -7.33 -8.38 14.28
C PRO A 100 -6.84 -7.78 15.60
N LEU A 101 -5.88 -6.85 15.57
CA LEU A 101 -5.35 -6.21 16.77
C LEU A 101 -6.43 -5.38 17.49
N ARG A 102 -7.27 -4.65 16.73
CA ARG A 102 -8.41 -3.89 17.28
C ARG A 102 -9.43 -4.83 17.95
N SER A 103 -9.70 -5.98 17.34
CA SER A 103 -10.59 -7.01 17.90
C SER A 103 -10.07 -7.58 19.21
N ILE A 104 -8.76 -7.84 19.31
CA ILE A 104 -8.13 -8.33 20.55
C ILE A 104 -8.25 -7.28 21.64
N ALA A 105 -7.93 -6.01 21.35
CA ALA A 105 -8.05 -4.91 22.31
C ALA A 105 -9.48 -4.77 22.86
N GLY A 106 -10.48 -4.79 21.99
CA GLY A 106 -11.89 -4.70 22.41
C GLY A 106 -12.37 -5.94 23.18
N SER A 107 -11.82 -7.12 22.88
CA SER A 107 -12.12 -8.34 23.65
C SER A 107 -11.52 -8.28 25.06
N VAL A 108 -10.29 -7.77 25.18
CA VAL A 108 -9.64 -7.54 26.49
C VAL A 108 -10.37 -6.48 27.30
N GLU A 109 -10.80 -5.39 26.69
CA GLU A 109 -11.60 -4.34 27.34
C GLU A 109 -12.90 -4.92 27.92
N LYS A 110 -13.63 -5.74 27.14
CA LYS A 110 -14.81 -6.45 27.65
C LYS A 110 -14.50 -7.41 28.80
N ILE A 111 -13.38 -8.12 28.77
CA ILE A 111 -12.99 -9.01 29.87
C ILE A 111 -12.63 -8.20 31.13
N ALA A 112 -12.00 -7.04 30.96
CA ALA A 112 -11.67 -6.14 32.05
C ALA A 112 -12.93 -5.50 32.67
N GLU A 113 -13.94 -5.13 31.86
CA GLU A 113 -15.24 -4.64 32.34
C GLU A 113 -16.13 -5.75 32.92
N ALA A 114 -16.07 -6.96 32.35
CA ALA A 114 -16.85 -8.11 32.81
C ALA A 114 -16.24 -8.78 34.06
N THR A 115 -15.03 -8.41 34.46
CA THR A 115 -14.55 -8.67 35.81
C THR A 115 -15.32 -7.70 36.71
N PRO A 116 -16.30 -8.17 37.50
CA PRO A 116 -16.92 -7.30 38.48
C PRO A 116 -15.76 -6.79 39.34
N ALA A 117 -15.68 -5.48 39.55
CA ALA A 117 -14.96 -4.97 40.69
C ALA A 117 -15.55 -5.72 41.89
N GLY A 118 -14.85 -6.79 42.28
CA GLY A 118 -15.30 -7.75 43.26
C GLY A 118 -15.56 -6.93 44.50
N ASN A 119 -16.85 -6.82 44.79
CA ASN A 119 -17.47 -6.36 45.99
C ASN A 119 -16.46 -6.26 47.12
N GLY A 120 -16.11 -5.03 47.49
CA GLY A 120 -15.78 -4.70 48.86
C GLY A 120 -17.03 -4.85 49.73
N GLU A 121 -17.69 -6.01 49.67
CA GLU A 121 -18.64 -6.43 50.68
C GLU A 121 -17.81 -6.80 51.89
N GLU A 122 -17.79 -5.87 52.83
CA GLU A 122 -17.42 -6.08 54.21
C GLU A 122 -18.00 -7.41 54.68
N ILE A 123 -17.15 -8.40 54.87
CA ILE A 123 -17.50 -9.66 55.52
C ILE A 123 -17.91 -9.29 56.94
N PRO A 124 -19.18 -9.50 57.37
CA PRO A 124 -19.52 -9.34 58.77
C PRO A 124 -18.78 -10.44 59.54
N THR A 125 -17.83 -10.03 60.36
CA THR A 125 -17.33 -10.83 61.47
C THR A 125 -18.50 -11.11 62.40
N ASP A 126 -19.00 -12.35 62.43
CA ASP A 126 -19.32 -12.99 63.71
C ASP A 126 -19.53 -14.51 63.62
N ALA A 127 -19.22 -15.15 64.74
CA ALA A 127 -19.63 -16.47 65.22
C ALA A 127 -18.81 -17.71 64.77
N ALA A 128 -18.02 -18.17 65.74
CA ALA A 128 -17.25 -19.40 65.78
C ALA A 128 -18.08 -20.68 66.02
N ALA A 129 -17.41 -21.81 65.74
CA ALA A 129 -17.64 -23.21 66.20
C ALA A 129 -18.85 -23.96 65.61
N THR A 130 -18.68 -25.10 64.91
CA THR A 130 -18.33 -26.44 65.46
C THR A 130 -18.11 -27.48 64.31
N PRO A 131 -17.32 -28.57 64.49
CA PRO A 131 -16.85 -29.47 63.41
C PRO A 131 -17.85 -30.58 62.96
N PRO A 132 -17.53 -31.36 61.90
CA PRO A 132 -18.49 -32.16 61.12
C PRO A 132 -18.60 -33.62 61.60
N PRO A 133 -19.71 -34.31 61.30
CA PRO A 133 -19.71 -35.77 61.22
C PRO A 133 -19.71 -36.29 59.77
N ALA A 134 -18.83 -37.24 59.50
CA ALA A 134 -18.82 -38.09 58.31
C ALA A 134 -19.50 -39.43 58.61
N GLU A 135 -20.39 -39.91 57.75
CA GLU A 135 -20.66 -41.34 57.52
C GLU A 135 -21.43 -41.58 56.21
N LYS A 136 -20.95 -42.52 55.38
CA LYS A 136 -21.53 -43.07 54.13
C LYS A 136 -22.41 -44.31 54.47
N PRO A 137 -22.89 -45.13 53.50
CA PRO A 137 -23.68 -44.92 52.28
C PRO A 137 -25.00 -45.78 52.29
N GLY A 138 -25.97 -45.52 51.40
CA GLY A 138 -27.20 -46.33 51.37
C GLY A 138 -27.98 -46.33 50.05
N SER A 139 -27.72 -47.36 49.24
CA SER A 139 -28.63 -48.15 48.37
C SER A 139 -29.68 -47.48 47.46
N ALA A 140 -29.44 -47.66 46.15
CA ALA A 140 -30.34 -48.23 45.14
C ALA A 140 -31.80 -47.73 45.02
N LYS A 141 -32.11 -47.11 43.86
CA LYS A 141 -33.17 -47.65 42.99
C LYS A 141 -33.00 -47.24 41.52
N GLU A 142 -32.61 -48.24 40.77
CA GLU A 142 -32.87 -48.49 39.35
C GLU A 142 -34.30 -48.12 38.92
N LYS A 143 -34.42 -47.42 37.78
CA LYS A 143 -35.35 -47.70 36.67
C LYS A 143 -35.23 -46.64 35.56
N GLU A 144 -34.47 -46.98 34.52
CA GLU A 144 -34.88 -46.70 33.14
C GLU A 144 -36.07 -47.62 32.79
N PRO A 145 -36.99 -47.20 31.90
CA PRO A 145 -36.81 -47.53 30.48
C PRO A 145 -37.29 -46.44 29.49
N SER A 146 -36.48 -46.24 28.44
CA SER A 146 -36.78 -46.41 27.01
C SER A 146 -38.06 -45.85 26.34
N HIS A 147 -37.90 -45.64 25.02
CA HIS A 147 -38.86 -45.37 23.94
C HIS A 147 -39.06 -43.87 23.62
N ALA A 148 -38.90 -43.38 22.39
CA ALA A 148 -38.66 -43.98 21.07
C ALA A 148 -38.06 -42.90 20.13
#